data_AF-A0A7V8HPD5-F1
#
_entry.id   AF-A0A7V8HPD5-F1
#
_cell.length_a   1.000
_cell.length_b   1.000
_cell.length_c   1.000
_cell.angle_alpha   90.00
_cell.angle_beta   90.00
_cell.angle_gamma   90.00
#
_symmetry.space_group_name_H-M   'P 1'
#
loop_
_entity.id
_entity.type
_entity.pdbx_description
1 polymer ?
#
loop_
_entity_poly.entity_id
_entity_poly.type
_entity_poly.pdbx_seq_one_letter_code
_entity_poly.pdbx_strand_id
1 'polypeptide(L)'
;MPQQDHLTARLVVDDDFEVAPVNNRLFGSFVEHLGRCVYTGIYEPDHPTADEHGFRKDVIDLVKELGATTIRYPGGNFVSGYRWEDGVGPKQERPRRLDLAWHSTETNEFGLHEMAEWLEATGGNELMEAVNLGTRGLQEALDLLEYANVPGGTELSERRRANGADKPFDIRMWCLGNEMDGPWQLGHKSAEDYGTLAASVAAGMRQIDPDVELVVCGSSAHGMPTFGKWEQTVLEKTYENVNFVSCHAYYQPFFKEDGTRDMASFLASGVDMDGFIKDVAAVIDATKAHLKSTHDVYISFDEWNVWYQGEEPSKTPEGIGNWPVAPRLLEDIYTAADAVVFGDLMITLLKNADRVRAASLAQLVNVIAPIMTEPGGPAWRQTTFHPFSVTARLAKGGTVLEPKLSAGTVDTPRYGEVDGVNAVAVRCADGSLAVFAVNRSLESTAEFEVKLQDGAAPASVEAQTLHDDDLFAANTLDDQNRVTPHANESAAYDAETGTVRVSLPPVSWTALHIK
;
A
#
# COMPACT_ATOMS: atom_id res chain seq x y z
N MET A 1 25.43 35.93 17.84
CA MET A 1 24.51 35.97 16.68
C MET A 1 23.66 34.72 16.81
N PRO A 2 22.33 34.80 16.86
CA PRO A 2 21.52 33.59 16.84
C PRO A 2 21.77 32.93 15.48
N GLN A 3 22.26 31.69 15.52
CA GLN A 3 22.43 30.86 14.33
C GLN A 3 21.03 30.64 13.77
N GLN A 4 20.80 31.02 12.51
CA GLN A 4 19.49 30.83 11.89
C GLN A 4 19.22 29.33 11.78
N ASP A 5 18.29 28.82 12.61
CA ASP A 5 17.85 27.41 12.73
C ASP A 5 17.01 26.95 11.51
N HIS A 6 17.41 27.31 10.30
CA HIS A 6 16.70 26.95 9.08
C HIS A 6 17.45 25.86 8.31
N LEU A 7 16.77 24.74 8.09
CA LEU A 7 17.18 23.75 7.11
C LEU A 7 16.97 24.36 5.72
N THR A 8 17.82 24.06 4.75
CA THR A 8 17.61 24.49 3.35
C THR A 8 17.57 23.27 2.46
N ALA A 9 16.68 23.30 1.47
CA ALA A 9 16.60 22.26 0.47
C ALA A 9 16.24 22.86 -0.90
N ARG A 10 16.77 22.26 -1.96
CA ARG A 10 16.55 22.69 -3.33
C ARG A 10 16.34 21.48 -4.24
N LEU A 11 15.21 21.45 -4.91
CA LEU A 11 14.87 20.50 -5.96
C LEU A 11 14.99 21.19 -7.32
N VAL A 12 15.77 20.63 -8.24
CA VAL A 12 15.76 21.05 -9.65
C VAL A 12 14.85 20.11 -10.42
N VAL A 13 13.88 20.69 -11.13
CA VAL A 13 12.93 19.97 -11.98
C VAL A 13 13.18 20.34 -13.42
N ASP A 14 13.35 19.33 -14.26
CA ASP A 14 13.55 19.48 -15.69
C ASP A 14 12.79 18.36 -16.41
N ASP A 15 11.94 18.77 -17.35
CA ASP A 15 10.98 17.91 -18.05
C ASP A 15 11.65 16.86 -18.94
N ASP A 16 12.93 17.06 -19.29
CA ASP A 16 13.70 16.13 -20.12
C ASP A 16 14.26 14.93 -19.33
N PHE A 17 14.24 14.98 -17.98
CA PHE A 17 14.73 13.89 -17.13
C PHE A 17 13.56 13.15 -16.47
N GLU A 18 13.08 12.12 -17.17
CA GLU A 18 12.01 11.25 -16.69
C GLU A 18 12.57 9.99 -15.99
N VAL A 19 11.92 9.57 -14.90
CA VAL A 19 12.15 8.25 -14.28
C VAL A 19 11.25 7.21 -14.95
N ALA A 20 9.94 7.39 -14.82
CA ALA A 20 8.94 6.50 -15.41
C ALA A 20 7.53 7.12 -15.37
N PRO A 21 6.61 6.67 -16.26
CA PRO A 21 5.18 6.90 -16.07
C PRO A 21 4.72 6.33 -14.73
N VAL A 22 3.87 7.08 -14.02
CA VAL A 22 3.25 6.62 -12.78
C VAL A 22 2.27 5.50 -13.11
N ASN A 23 2.55 4.28 -12.65
CA ASN A 23 1.55 3.21 -12.73
C ASN A 23 0.45 3.49 -11.71
N ASN A 24 -0.80 3.53 -12.15
CA ASN A 24 -1.94 3.78 -11.27
C ASN A 24 -1.98 2.77 -10.11
N ARG A 25 -1.52 1.52 -10.30
CA ARG A 25 -1.44 0.49 -9.26
C ARG A 25 -0.51 0.88 -8.09
N LEU A 26 0.28 1.94 -8.18
CA LEU A 26 1.00 2.51 -7.02
C LEU A 26 0.05 3.09 -5.96
N PHE A 27 -1.18 3.40 -6.35
CA PHE A 27 -2.26 3.83 -5.46
C PHE A 27 -3.22 2.67 -5.21
N GLY A 28 -2.69 1.47 -4.98
CA GLY A 28 -3.46 0.32 -4.53
C GLY A 28 -3.66 0.31 -3.03
N SER A 29 -4.55 -0.56 -2.57
CA SER A 29 -4.79 -0.86 -1.17
C SER A 29 -5.10 -2.34 -0.99
N PHE A 30 -5.40 -2.75 0.23
CA PHE A 30 -5.50 -4.15 0.62
C PHE A 30 -6.70 -4.33 1.55
N VAL A 31 -7.51 -5.36 1.28
CA VAL A 31 -8.61 -5.81 2.12
C VAL A 31 -8.38 -7.27 2.49
N GLU A 32 -8.12 -7.53 3.76
CA GLU A 32 -8.04 -8.87 4.33
C GLU A 32 -9.29 -9.20 5.14
N HIS A 33 -9.61 -10.49 5.23
CA HIS A 33 -10.49 -11.01 6.28
C HIS A 33 -9.78 -10.98 7.65
N LEU A 34 -9.48 -9.76 8.13
CA LEU A 34 -8.80 -9.46 9.38
C LEU A 34 -9.65 -8.49 10.18
N GLY A 35 -9.91 -8.83 11.44
CA GLY A 35 -10.57 -7.95 12.39
C GLY A 35 -11.86 -7.38 11.81
N ARG A 36 -11.93 -6.06 11.66
CA ARG A 36 -13.10 -5.34 11.14
C ARG A 36 -12.88 -4.71 9.76
N CYS A 37 -11.90 -5.18 8.97
CA CYS A 37 -11.69 -4.65 7.62
C CYS A 37 -12.91 -4.95 6.72
N VAL A 38 -13.34 -6.22 6.69
CA VAL A 38 -14.53 -6.66 5.96
C VAL A 38 -15.79 -6.38 6.78
N TYR A 39 -15.97 -7.13 7.87
CA TYR A 39 -17.17 -7.07 8.69
C TYR A 39 -17.18 -5.83 9.58
N THR A 40 -18.25 -5.04 9.50
CA THR A 40 -18.38 -3.70 10.11
C THR A 40 -17.42 -2.63 9.56
N GLY A 41 -16.60 -2.98 8.56
CA GLY A 41 -15.80 -2.06 7.76
C GLY A 41 -16.46 -1.81 6.41
N ILE A 42 -16.09 -2.55 5.38
CA ILE A 42 -16.70 -2.40 4.04
C ILE A 42 -18.12 -3.00 3.95
N TYR A 43 -18.44 -3.99 4.80
CA TYR A 43 -19.70 -4.74 4.79
C TYR A 43 -20.38 -4.75 6.16
N GLU A 44 -21.56 -4.13 6.24
CA GLU A 44 -22.38 -4.05 7.45
C GLU A 44 -23.87 -3.93 7.07
N PRO A 45 -24.56 -5.05 6.78
CA PRO A 45 -25.92 -5.02 6.21
C PRO A 45 -26.96 -4.25 7.00
N ASP A 46 -26.84 -4.21 8.33
CA ASP A 46 -27.77 -3.52 9.22
C ASP A 46 -27.42 -2.04 9.43
N HIS A 47 -26.36 -1.54 8.79
CA HIS A 47 -25.92 -0.16 8.95
C HIS A 47 -26.89 0.83 8.29
N PRO A 48 -27.17 2.02 8.88
CA PRO A 48 -28.08 3.01 8.30
C PRO A 48 -27.68 3.50 6.89
N THR A 49 -26.40 3.41 6.54
CA THR A 49 -25.86 3.79 5.22
C THR A 49 -25.66 2.60 4.29
N ALA A 50 -26.03 1.38 4.68
CA ALA A 50 -25.88 0.20 3.82
C ALA A 50 -26.70 0.35 2.53
N ASP A 51 -26.18 -0.16 1.42
CA ASP A 51 -26.94 -0.37 0.19
C ASP A 51 -27.68 -1.73 0.20
N GLU A 52 -28.34 -2.10 -0.91
CA GLU A 52 -29.04 -3.38 -1.02
C GLU A 52 -28.14 -4.62 -0.92
N HIS A 53 -26.83 -4.48 -1.14
CA HIS A 53 -25.84 -5.56 -1.02
C HIS A 53 -25.29 -5.67 0.40
N GLY A 54 -25.52 -4.66 1.25
CA GLY A 54 -25.00 -4.56 2.60
C GLY A 54 -23.68 -3.80 2.70
N PHE A 55 -23.26 -3.13 1.63
CA PHE A 55 -22.03 -2.34 1.60
C PHE A 55 -22.28 -0.95 2.21
N ARG A 56 -21.33 -0.48 3.01
CA ARG A 56 -21.42 0.86 3.62
C ARG A 56 -21.16 1.95 2.59
N LYS A 57 -22.19 2.73 2.22
CA LYS A 57 -22.06 3.82 1.22
C LYS A 57 -21.12 4.94 1.66
N ASP A 58 -21.10 5.26 2.95
CA ASP A 58 -20.16 6.24 3.53
C ASP A 58 -18.71 5.79 3.41
N VAL A 59 -18.44 4.48 3.51
CA VAL A 59 -17.11 3.92 3.26
C VAL A 59 -16.78 3.92 1.77
N ILE A 60 -17.73 3.57 0.91
CA ILE A 60 -17.56 3.63 -0.57
C ILE A 60 -17.16 5.05 -1.01
N ASP A 61 -17.81 6.08 -0.47
CA ASP A 61 -17.50 7.48 -0.79
C ASP A 61 -16.07 7.85 -0.36
N LEU A 62 -15.64 7.40 0.83
CA LEU A 62 -14.26 7.61 1.30
C LEU A 62 -13.23 6.86 0.48
N VAL A 63 -13.51 5.64 0.00
CA VAL A 63 -12.61 4.89 -0.88
C VAL A 63 -12.44 5.59 -2.23
N LYS A 64 -13.54 6.12 -2.80
CA LYS A 64 -13.50 6.94 -4.01
C LYS A 64 -12.67 8.21 -3.82
N GLU A 65 -12.84 8.89 -2.70
CA GLU A 65 -12.08 10.09 -2.35
C GLU A 65 -10.59 9.79 -2.08
N LEU A 66 -10.30 8.67 -1.43
CA LEU A 66 -8.94 8.18 -1.23
C LEU A 66 -8.25 7.96 -2.58
N GLY A 67 -9.01 7.57 -3.61
CA GLY A 67 -8.50 7.41 -4.96
C GLY A 67 -7.70 6.13 -5.13
N ALA A 68 -8.06 5.07 -4.38
CA ALA A 68 -7.56 3.72 -4.60
C ALA A 68 -7.81 3.27 -6.05
N THR A 69 -7.04 2.29 -6.52
CA THR A 69 -7.06 1.85 -7.92
C THR A 69 -7.03 0.34 -8.08
N THR A 70 -6.27 -0.35 -7.23
CA THR A 70 -6.18 -1.81 -7.18
C THR A 70 -6.37 -2.25 -5.74
N ILE A 71 -7.17 -3.27 -5.49
CA ILE A 71 -7.39 -3.82 -4.16
C ILE A 71 -6.90 -5.27 -4.13
N ARG A 72 -5.92 -5.53 -3.28
CA ARG A 72 -5.50 -6.90 -2.94
C ARG A 72 -6.56 -7.56 -2.05
N TYR A 73 -6.91 -8.82 -2.33
CA TYR A 73 -7.92 -9.59 -1.61
C TYR A 73 -7.71 -11.10 -1.87
N PRO A 74 -8.18 -12.04 -1.03
CA PRO A 74 -8.63 -11.87 0.37
C PRO A 74 -7.44 -11.76 1.35
N GLY A 75 -6.26 -11.47 0.78
CA GLY A 75 -4.90 -11.82 1.15
C GLY A 75 -4.46 -11.79 2.61
N GLY A 76 -3.20 -11.40 2.79
CA GLY A 76 -2.47 -11.46 4.05
C GLY A 76 -2.39 -12.87 4.59
N ASN A 77 -2.20 -12.98 5.90
CA ASN A 77 -2.01 -14.27 6.54
C ASN A 77 -3.26 -15.18 6.38
N PHE A 78 -4.46 -14.59 6.28
CA PHE A 78 -5.75 -15.28 6.15
C PHE A 78 -5.77 -16.26 4.97
N VAL A 79 -5.30 -15.84 3.79
CA VAL A 79 -5.45 -16.63 2.55
C VAL A 79 -4.79 -18.01 2.64
N SER A 80 -3.72 -18.15 3.42
CA SER A 80 -2.98 -19.42 3.55
C SER A 80 -3.75 -20.54 4.26
N GLY A 81 -4.84 -20.20 4.97
CA GLY A 81 -5.79 -21.15 5.55
C GLY A 81 -7.12 -21.21 4.80
N TYR A 82 -7.33 -20.34 3.81
CA TYR A 82 -8.63 -20.08 3.21
C TYR A 82 -9.03 -21.09 2.13
N ARG A 83 -10.33 -21.34 2.02
CA ARG A 83 -10.94 -22.17 0.98
C ARG A 83 -11.90 -21.28 0.20
N TRP A 84 -11.51 -20.88 -1.01
CA TRP A 84 -12.30 -19.94 -1.81
C TRP A 84 -13.73 -20.44 -2.06
N GLU A 85 -13.95 -21.76 -2.11
CA GLU A 85 -15.27 -22.35 -2.31
C GLU A 85 -16.21 -22.13 -1.12
N ASP A 86 -15.67 -21.90 0.08
CA ASP A 86 -16.46 -21.60 1.27
C ASP A 86 -17.06 -20.17 1.18
N GLY A 87 -16.52 -19.29 0.33
CA GLY A 87 -16.98 -17.91 0.13
C GLY A 87 -17.88 -17.67 -1.10
N VAL A 88 -18.37 -18.71 -1.77
CA VAL A 88 -19.23 -18.56 -2.97
C VAL A 88 -20.56 -19.30 -2.84
N GLY A 89 -21.54 -18.91 -3.65
CA GLY A 89 -22.90 -19.48 -3.60
C GLY A 89 -23.78 -18.87 -2.51
N PRO A 90 -24.95 -19.47 -2.23
CA PRO A 90 -25.91 -18.91 -1.27
C PRO A 90 -25.30 -18.71 0.12
N LYS A 91 -25.37 -17.49 0.67
CA LYS A 91 -24.77 -17.13 1.97
C LYS A 91 -25.18 -18.07 3.11
N GLN A 92 -26.42 -18.58 3.09
CA GLN A 92 -26.94 -19.50 4.13
C GLN A 92 -26.34 -20.90 4.10
N GLU A 93 -25.71 -21.29 2.98
CA GLU A 93 -25.04 -22.59 2.81
C GLU A 93 -23.53 -22.49 3.06
N ARG A 94 -22.98 -21.28 3.15
CA ARG A 94 -21.56 -21.03 3.37
C ARG A 94 -21.17 -21.43 4.81
N PRO A 95 -20.08 -22.19 4.98
CA PRO A 95 -19.70 -22.70 6.29
C PRO A 95 -18.95 -21.64 7.09
N ARG A 96 -19.12 -21.67 8.41
CA ARG A 96 -18.23 -20.95 9.33
C ARG A 96 -16.91 -21.70 9.46
N ARG A 97 -15.79 -20.96 9.48
CA ARG A 97 -14.43 -21.52 9.60
C ARG A 97 -13.65 -20.80 10.68
N LEU A 98 -12.63 -21.49 11.21
CA LEU A 98 -11.64 -20.85 12.05
C LEU A 98 -10.56 -20.28 11.14
N ASP A 99 -10.33 -18.98 11.25
CA ASP A 99 -9.16 -18.32 10.71
C ASP A 99 -8.01 -18.45 11.71
N LEU A 100 -7.01 -19.24 11.35
CA LEU A 100 -5.85 -19.50 12.20
C LEU A 100 -4.84 -18.35 12.20
N ALA A 101 -4.89 -17.44 11.23
CA ALA A 101 -4.00 -16.29 11.18
C ALA A 101 -4.32 -15.28 12.28
N TRP A 102 -5.59 -14.92 12.43
CA TRP A 102 -6.05 -13.88 13.35
C TRP A 102 -6.91 -14.41 14.49
N HIS A 103 -6.87 -15.72 14.71
CA HIS A 103 -7.58 -16.43 15.78
C HIS A 103 -9.07 -16.04 15.85
N SER A 104 -9.74 -16.02 14.70
CA SER A 104 -11.10 -15.52 14.52
C SER A 104 -12.04 -16.58 13.91
N THR A 105 -13.35 -16.39 14.05
CA THR A 105 -14.34 -17.18 13.29
C THR A 105 -14.75 -16.41 12.05
N GLU A 106 -14.39 -16.91 10.87
CA GLU A 106 -14.82 -16.42 9.56
C GLU A 106 -16.24 -16.93 9.24
N THR A 107 -17.17 -16.03 8.93
CA THR A 107 -18.56 -16.39 8.61
C THR A 107 -18.77 -16.75 7.15
N ASN A 108 -17.86 -16.31 6.28
CA ASN A 108 -17.90 -16.37 4.82
C ASN A 108 -19.11 -15.65 4.20
N GLU A 109 -19.72 -14.70 4.90
CA GLU A 109 -20.84 -13.91 4.37
C GLU A 109 -20.39 -12.95 3.25
N PHE A 110 -19.10 -12.63 3.21
CA PHE A 110 -18.45 -11.88 2.15
C PHE A 110 -17.41 -12.78 1.47
N GLY A 111 -17.40 -12.84 0.15
CA GLY A 111 -16.44 -13.60 -0.65
C GLY A 111 -16.22 -12.94 -2.01
N LEU A 112 -15.70 -13.71 -2.97
CA LEU A 112 -15.28 -13.19 -4.28
C LEU A 112 -16.39 -12.44 -5.04
N HIS A 113 -17.63 -12.91 -4.95
CA HIS A 113 -18.78 -12.28 -5.63
C HIS A 113 -19.09 -10.91 -5.02
N GLU A 114 -19.19 -10.85 -3.69
CA GLU A 114 -19.41 -9.60 -2.97
C GLU A 114 -18.23 -8.62 -3.16
N MET A 115 -16.99 -9.13 -3.23
CA MET A 115 -15.82 -8.31 -3.52
C MET A 115 -15.90 -7.67 -4.91
N ALA A 116 -16.25 -8.44 -5.94
CA ALA A 116 -16.38 -7.92 -7.31
C ALA A 116 -17.47 -6.84 -7.41
N GLU A 117 -18.63 -7.06 -6.77
CA GLU A 117 -19.71 -6.06 -6.71
C GLU A 117 -19.27 -4.79 -5.96
N TRP A 118 -18.54 -4.95 -4.85
CA TRP A 118 -18.04 -3.83 -4.07
C TRP A 118 -16.97 -3.01 -4.83
N LEU A 119 -16.12 -3.65 -5.61
CA LEU A 119 -15.14 -2.97 -6.46
C LEU A 119 -15.81 -2.12 -7.55
N GLU A 120 -16.89 -2.61 -8.17
CA GLU A 120 -17.70 -1.81 -9.09
C GLU A 120 -18.32 -0.61 -8.36
N ALA A 121 -18.89 -0.82 -7.18
CA ALA A 121 -19.49 0.25 -6.38
C ALA A 121 -18.48 1.34 -5.97
N THR A 122 -17.21 0.99 -5.77
CA THR A 122 -16.12 1.91 -5.45
C THR A 122 -15.47 2.60 -6.66
N GLY A 123 -15.99 2.38 -7.87
CA GLY A 123 -15.54 3.05 -9.09
C GLY A 123 -14.77 2.17 -10.07
N GLY A 124 -14.88 0.84 -9.94
CA GLY A 124 -14.26 -0.12 -10.85
C GLY A 124 -12.78 -0.36 -10.54
N ASN A 125 -12.42 -0.44 -9.26
CA ASN A 125 -11.06 -0.76 -8.83
C ASN A 125 -10.66 -2.16 -9.31
N GLU A 126 -9.40 -2.31 -9.73
CA GLU A 126 -8.86 -3.61 -10.16
C GLU A 126 -8.73 -4.57 -8.98
N LEU A 127 -9.08 -5.84 -9.18
CA LEU A 127 -8.85 -6.89 -8.18
C LEU A 127 -7.46 -7.51 -8.35
N MET A 128 -6.71 -7.57 -7.26
CA MET A 128 -5.48 -8.36 -7.12
C MET A 128 -5.75 -9.57 -6.21
N GLU A 129 -6.04 -10.72 -6.80
CA GLU A 129 -6.54 -11.90 -6.09
C GLU A 129 -5.40 -12.80 -5.58
N ALA A 130 -5.39 -13.13 -4.30
CA ALA A 130 -4.41 -14.04 -3.71
C ALA A 130 -4.91 -15.49 -3.68
N VAL A 131 -4.07 -16.44 -4.10
CA VAL A 131 -4.36 -17.87 -4.01
C VAL A 131 -3.69 -18.51 -2.79
N ASN A 132 -4.37 -19.48 -2.17
CA ASN A 132 -3.83 -20.21 -1.02
C ASN A 132 -2.71 -21.19 -1.44
N LEU A 133 -1.46 -20.88 -1.08
CA LEU A 133 -0.30 -21.79 -1.20
C LEU A 133 0.26 -22.27 0.15
N GLY A 134 -0.46 -22.00 1.24
CA GLY A 134 -0.16 -22.49 2.58
C GLY A 134 -0.62 -23.93 2.77
N THR A 135 -1.94 -24.10 2.83
CA THR A 135 -2.63 -25.39 3.03
C THR A 135 -3.16 -26.01 1.74
N ARG A 136 -3.10 -25.29 0.62
CA ARG A 136 -3.52 -25.71 -0.72
C ARG A 136 -2.39 -25.50 -1.74
N GLY A 137 -2.65 -25.74 -3.03
CA GLY A 137 -1.63 -25.58 -4.07
C GLY A 137 -2.19 -25.44 -5.48
N LEU A 138 -1.54 -26.12 -6.42
CA LEU A 138 -1.79 -25.96 -7.86
C LEU A 138 -3.26 -26.16 -8.24
N GLN A 139 -3.88 -27.28 -7.86
CA GLN A 139 -5.23 -27.60 -8.33
C GLN A 139 -6.24 -26.54 -7.88
N GLU A 140 -6.19 -26.14 -6.62
CA GLU A 140 -7.14 -25.19 -6.06
C GLU A 140 -6.96 -23.78 -6.66
N ALA A 141 -5.74 -23.40 -7.03
CA ALA A 141 -5.48 -22.15 -7.75
C ALA A 141 -6.01 -22.19 -9.19
N LEU A 142 -5.87 -23.32 -9.90
CA LEU A 142 -6.44 -23.50 -11.24
C LEU A 142 -7.97 -23.50 -11.19
N ASP A 143 -8.57 -24.15 -10.20
CA ASP A 143 -10.03 -24.18 -10.03
C ASP A 143 -10.57 -22.76 -9.77
N LEU A 144 -9.89 -21.96 -8.95
CA LEU A 144 -10.29 -20.57 -8.72
C LEU A 144 -10.15 -19.72 -9.99
N LEU A 145 -9.06 -19.85 -10.73
CA LEU A 145 -8.87 -19.14 -12.00
C LEU A 145 -9.93 -19.54 -13.03
N GLU A 146 -10.24 -20.83 -13.16
CA GLU A 146 -11.32 -21.32 -14.04
C GLU A 146 -12.66 -20.71 -13.65
N TYR A 147 -12.99 -20.78 -12.35
CA TYR A 147 -14.22 -20.19 -11.81
C TYR A 147 -14.31 -18.69 -12.11
N ALA A 148 -13.22 -17.95 -11.90
CA ALA A 148 -13.21 -16.50 -12.01
C ALA A 148 -13.17 -15.98 -13.46
N ASN A 149 -12.30 -16.56 -14.31
CA ASN A 149 -11.94 -15.97 -15.60
C ASN A 149 -12.53 -16.71 -16.82
N VAL A 150 -12.87 -18.00 -16.73
CA VAL A 150 -13.36 -18.72 -17.92
C VAL A 150 -14.79 -18.28 -18.27
N PRO A 151 -15.07 -17.85 -19.52
CA PRO A 151 -16.38 -17.33 -19.90
C PRO A 151 -17.57 -18.24 -19.62
N GLY A 152 -17.45 -19.53 -19.90
CA GLY A 152 -18.53 -20.50 -19.72
C GLY A 152 -18.19 -21.86 -20.33
N GLY A 153 -19.10 -22.82 -20.16
CA GLY A 153 -18.99 -24.17 -20.75
C GLY A 153 -18.17 -25.18 -19.96
N THR A 154 -17.74 -24.83 -18.75
CA THR A 154 -17.08 -25.73 -17.80
C THR A 154 -17.86 -25.79 -16.48
N GLU A 155 -17.63 -26.81 -15.65
CA GLU A 155 -18.32 -26.96 -14.36
C GLU A 155 -18.15 -25.71 -13.49
N LEU A 156 -16.92 -25.18 -13.36
CA LEU A 156 -16.64 -24.06 -12.46
C LEU A 156 -17.12 -22.73 -13.03
N SER A 157 -16.99 -22.51 -14.34
CA SER A 157 -17.55 -21.30 -14.98
C SER A 157 -19.08 -21.28 -14.93
N GLU A 158 -19.76 -22.41 -15.17
CA GLU A 158 -21.22 -22.49 -15.04
C GLU A 158 -21.66 -22.36 -13.57
N ARG A 159 -20.87 -22.85 -12.61
CA ARG A 159 -21.12 -22.63 -11.18
C ARG A 159 -21.01 -21.15 -10.80
N ARG A 160 -20.03 -20.40 -11.33
CA ARG A 160 -19.95 -18.93 -11.15
C ARG A 160 -21.22 -18.25 -11.64
N ARG A 161 -21.68 -18.62 -12.84
CA ARG A 161 -22.90 -18.08 -13.46
C ARG A 161 -24.14 -18.39 -12.63
N ALA A 162 -24.27 -19.63 -12.15
CA ALA A 162 -25.36 -20.04 -11.26
C ALA A 162 -25.34 -19.32 -9.91
N ASN A 163 -24.16 -18.93 -9.43
CA ASN A 163 -23.98 -18.15 -8.20
C ASN A 163 -24.29 -16.65 -8.35
N GLY A 164 -24.58 -16.16 -9.57
CA GLY A 164 -25.04 -14.79 -9.82
C GLY A 164 -24.16 -13.95 -10.75
N ALA A 165 -22.96 -14.43 -11.11
CA ALA A 165 -22.05 -13.69 -11.99
C ALA A 165 -21.97 -14.33 -13.39
N ASP A 166 -22.84 -13.87 -14.30
CA ASP A 166 -22.91 -14.38 -15.69
C ASP A 166 -21.59 -14.15 -16.45
N LYS A 167 -20.98 -12.97 -16.29
CA LYS A 167 -19.68 -12.63 -16.89
C LYS A 167 -18.53 -13.07 -15.98
N PRO A 168 -17.35 -13.39 -16.54
CA PRO A 168 -16.12 -13.51 -15.77
C PRO A 168 -15.81 -12.25 -14.96
N PHE A 169 -15.08 -12.42 -13.87
CA PHE A 169 -14.54 -11.30 -13.09
C PHE A 169 -13.34 -10.64 -13.78
N ASP A 170 -12.74 -11.29 -14.80
CA ASP A 170 -11.63 -10.78 -15.61
C ASP A 170 -10.42 -10.34 -14.74
N ILE A 171 -10.09 -11.14 -13.73
CA ILE A 171 -9.02 -10.83 -12.78
C ILE A 171 -7.68 -11.01 -13.49
N ARG A 172 -6.93 -9.91 -13.62
CA ARG A 172 -5.61 -9.92 -14.28
C ARG A 172 -4.49 -10.19 -13.30
N MET A 173 -4.49 -9.56 -12.14
CA MET A 173 -3.38 -9.63 -11.19
C MET A 173 -3.63 -10.67 -10.11
N TRP A 174 -2.69 -11.60 -9.91
CA TRP A 174 -2.82 -12.70 -8.95
C TRP A 174 -1.59 -12.86 -8.05
N CYS A 175 -1.78 -12.97 -6.74
CA CYS A 175 -0.72 -13.28 -5.79
C CYS A 175 -0.59 -14.79 -5.58
N LEU A 176 0.60 -15.32 -5.76
CA LEU A 176 0.91 -16.73 -5.55
C LEU A 176 1.23 -16.99 -4.06
N GLY A 177 0.22 -16.95 -3.20
CA GLY A 177 0.37 -17.09 -1.74
C GLY A 177 0.55 -15.76 -1.00
N ASN A 178 1.00 -15.86 0.25
CA ASN A 178 1.34 -14.74 1.13
C ASN A 178 2.57 -15.09 1.97
N GLU A 179 3.58 -14.20 2.06
CA GLU A 179 4.67 -14.23 3.07
C GLU A 179 5.21 -15.62 3.43
N MET A 180 5.45 -16.48 2.43
CA MET A 180 5.73 -17.90 2.68
C MET A 180 7.07 -18.15 3.40
N ASP A 181 7.90 -17.10 3.58
CA ASP A 181 9.15 -17.14 4.34
C ASP A 181 8.97 -16.94 5.86
N GLY A 182 7.89 -16.27 6.27
CA GLY A 182 7.61 -15.92 7.66
C GLY A 182 7.29 -17.17 8.51
N PRO A 183 7.95 -17.40 9.67
CA PRO A 183 7.64 -18.54 10.54
C PRO A 183 6.25 -18.48 11.19
N TRP A 184 5.58 -17.31 11.18
CA TRP A 184 4.20 -17.16 11.62
C TRP A 184 3.19 -17.63 10.56
N GLN A 185 3.58 -17.66 9.29
CA GLN A 185 2.68 -17.94 8.17
C GLN A 185 2.20 -19.40 8.22
N LEU A 186 0.89 -19.60 8.13
CA LEU A 186 0.34 -20.94 8.05
C LEU A 186 0.86 -21.66 6.79
N GLY A 187 1.55 -22.78 6.99
CA GLY A 187 2.14 -23.54 5.89
C GLY A 187 3.42 -22.94 5.31
N HIS A 188 4.14 -22.11 6.09
CA HIS A 188 5.44 -21.53 5.74
C HIS A 188 6.39 -22.56 5.13
N LYS A 189 7.28 -22.11 4.24
CA LYS A 189 8.13 -22.97 3.43
C LYS A 189 9.56 -22.44 3.38
N SER A 190 10.48 -23.29 2.92
CA SER A 190 11.78 -22.82 2.45
C SER A 190 11.62 -22.12 1.08
N ALA A 191 12.59 -21.29 0.69
CA ALA A 191 12.58 -20.63 -0.61
C ALA A 191 12.57 -21.65 -1.77
N GLU A 192 13.24 -22.79 -1.59
CA GLU A 192 13.28 -23.88 -2.58
C GLU A 192 11.91 -24.53 -2.78
N ASP A 193 11.24 -24.88 -1.68
CA ASP A 193 9.93 -25.53 -1.71
C ASP A 193 8.86 -24.57 -2.24
N TYR A 194 8.86 -23.32 -1.75
CA TYR A 194 7.94 -22.29 -2.22
C TYR A 194 8.17 -21.97 -3.69
N GLY A 195 9.40 -21.69 -4.11
CA GLY A 195 9.68 -21.35 -5.52
C GLY A 195 9.34 -22.49 -6.47
N THR A 196 9.49 -23.76 -6.04
CA THR A 196 9.07 -24.93 -6.85
C THR A 196 7.54 -25.00 -6.98
N LEU A 197 6.81 -24.79 -5.88
CA LEU A 197 5.36 -24.74 -5.90
C LEU A 197 4.84 -23.57 -6.75
N ALA A 198 5.34 -22.36 -6.50
CA ALA A 198 4.95 -21.15 -7.19
C ALA A 198 5.23 -21.23 -8.70
N ALA A 199 6.36 -21.81 -9.12
CA ALA A 199 6.65 -22.02 -10.54
C ALA A 199 5.63 -22.95 -11.21
N SER A 200 5.24 -24.02 -10.53
CA SER A 200 4.21 -24.95 -11.02
C SER A 200 2.85 -24.28 -11.14
N VAL A 201 2.44 -23.53 -10.11
CA VAL A 201 1.19 -22.76 -10.11
C VAL A 201 1.18 -21.71 -11.21
N ALA A 202 2.25 -20.93 -11.34
CA ALA A 202 2.37 -19.89 -12.34
C ALA A 202 2.25 -20.44 -13.77
N ALA A 203 2.97 -21.53 -14.06
CA ALA A 203 2.90 -22.18 -15.37
C ALA A 203 1.50 -22.74 -15.65
N GLY A 204 0.84 -23.34 -14.65
CA GLY A 204 -0.52 -23.85 -14.80
C GLY A 204 -1.54 -22.74 -15.05
N MET A 205 -1.48 -21.65 -14.28
CA MET A 205 -2.38 -20.52 -14.46
C MET A 205 -2.25 -19.92 -15.86
N ARG A 206 -1.01 -19.72 -16.35
CA ARG A 206 -0.76 -19.24 -17.73
C ARG A 206 -1.18 -20.21 -18.84
N GLN A 207 -1.34 -21.50 -18.55
CA GLN A 207 -1.93 -22.44 -19.51
C GLN A 207 -3.45 -22.26 -19.66
N ILE A 208 -4.13 -21.81 -18.61
CA ILE A 208 -5.57 -21.48 -18.65
C ILE A 208 -5.75 -20.10 -19.28
N ASP A 209 -5.03 -19.10 -18.77
CA ASP A 209 -5.14 -17.71 -19.19
C ASP A 209 -3.72 -17.11 -19.32
N PRO A 210 -3.17 -16.97 -20.54
CA PRO A 210 -1.81 -16.49 -20.75
C PRO A 210 -1.62 -15.01 -20.41
N ASP A 211 -2.70 -14.26 -20.23
CA ASP A 211 -2.68 -12.82 -20.01
C ASP A 211 -2.69 -12.43 -18.52
N VAL A 212 -2.66 -13.41 -17.60
CA VAL A 212 -2.56 -13.12 -16.16
C VAL A 212 -1.20 -12.53 -15.80
N GLU A 213 -1.24 -11.58 -14.88
CA GLU A 213 -0.07 -10.97 -14.24
C GLU A 213 0.14 -11.60 -12.86
N LEU A 214 1.27 -12.29 -12.67
CA LEU A 214 1.50 -13.08 -11.46
C LEU A 214 2.52 -12.42 -10.55
N VAL A 215 2.20 -12.37 -9.26
CA VAL A 215 3.07 -11.87 -8.18
C VAL A 215 3.55 -13.04 -7.34
N VAL A 216 4.86 -13.24 -7.28
CA VAL A 216 5.48 -14.21 -6.36
C VAL A 216 5.87 -13.52 -5.05
N CYS A 217 5.76 -14.22 -3.92
CA CYS A 217 6.10 -13.65 -2.62
C CYS A 217 7.62 -13.42 -2.49
N GLY A 218 8.02 -12.18 -2.23
CA GLY A 218 9.34 -11.86 -1.69
C GLY A 218 9.41 -12.14 -0.19
N SER A 219 10.46 -11.64 0.48
CA SER A 219 10.54 -11.72 1.92
C SER A 219 9.53 -10.80 2.62
N SER A 220 9.03 -11.26 3.77
CA SER A 220 8.05 -10.54 4.59
C SER A 220 8.55 -9.21 5.19
N ALA A 221 9.87 -8.99 5.20
CA ALA A 221 10.48 -7.73 5.61
C ALA A 221 11.94 -7.66 5.17
N HIS A 222 12.47 -6.44 5.02
CA HIS A 222 13.89 -6.18 4.77
C HIS A 222 14.80 -6.83 5.84
N GLY A 223 14.36 -6.85 7.10
CA GLY A 223 15.11 -7.42 8.23
C GLY A 223 15.06 -8.95 8.33
N MET A 224 14.40 -9.66 7.42
CA MET A 224 14.30 -11.12 7.48
C MET A 224 15.69 -11.78 7.31
N PRO A 225 16.03 -12.82 8.09
CA PRO A 225 17.31 -13.53 7.92
C PRO A 225 17.50 -14.16 6.52
N THR A 226 16.40 -14.39 5.80
CA THR A 226 16.35 -14.96 4.46
C THR A 226 16.38 -13.91 3.35
N PHE A 227 16.24 -12.61 3.68
CA PHE A 227 16.16 -11.53 2.70
C PHE A 227 17.35 -11.54 1.72
N GLY A 228 17.06 -11.20 0.47
CA GLY A 228 17.98 -11.24 -0.67
C GLY A 228 18.16 -12.64 -1.23
N LYS A 229 18.41 -13.64 -0.36
CA LYS A 229 18.56 -15.04 -0.80
C LYS A 229 17.22 -15.68 -1.15
N TRP A 230 16.16 -15.32 -0.44
CA TRP A 230 14.80 -15.77 -0.71
C TRP A 230 14.38 -15.38 -2.12
N GLU A 231 14.40 -14.08 -2.43
CA GLU A 231 14.02 -13.51 -3.72
C GLU A 231 14.82 -14.14 -4.85
N GLN A 232 16.15 -14.27 -4.67
CA GLN A 232 17.01 -14.90 -5.68
C GLN A 232 16.54 -16.33 -5.98
N THR A 233 16.37 -17.16 -4.96
CA THR A 233 16.05 -18.59 -5.11
C THR A 233 14.67 -18.79 -5.73
N VAL A 234 13.70 -17.97 -5.32
CA VAL A 234 12.34 -18.02 -5.83
C VAL A 234 12.31 -17.55 -7.29
N LEU A 235 12.93 -16.40 -7.60
CA LEU A 235 12.97 -15.85 -8.95
C LEU A 235 13.71 -16.75 -9.92
N GLU A 236 14.81 -17.40 -9.53
CA GLU A 236 15.51 -18.37 -10.37
C GLU A 236 14.60 -19.51 -10.89
N LYS A 237 13.52 -19.84 -10.16
CA LYS A 237 12.54 -20.87 -10.55
C LYS A 237 11.34 -20.29 -11.30
N THR A 238 10.94 -19.06 -11.02
CA THR A 238 9.66 -18.50 -11.48
C THR A 238 9.79 -17.46 -12.59
N TYR A 239 11.01 -16.93 -12.85
CA TYR A 239 11.26 -15.70 -13.61
C TYR A 239 10.40 -15.54 -14.88
N GLU A 240 10.38 -16.55 -15.75
CA GLU A 240 9.71 -16.48 -17.06
C GLU A 240 8.17 -16.47 -16.98
N ASN A 241 7.59 -16.81 -15.84
CA ASN A 241 6.14 -16.94 -15.66
C ASN A 241 5.54 -15.90 -14.72
N VAL A 242 6.35 -15.05 -14.09
CA VAL A 242 5.87 -14.05 -13.13
C VAL A 242 6.15 -12.64 -13.62
N ASN A 243 5.32 -11.70 -13.21
CA ASN A 243 5.44 -10.30 -13.60
C ASN A 243 6.00 -9.45 -12.45
N PHE A 244 5.79 -9.91 -11.20
CA PHE A 244 6.19 -9.19 -10.02
C PHE A 244 6.79 -10.10 -8.95
N VAL A 245 7.66 -9.53 -8.12
CA VAL A 245 8.00 -10.03 -6.78
C VAL A 245 7.44 -9.07 -5.73
N SER A 246 6.85 -9.61 -4.67
CA SER A 246 6.26 -8.81 -3.60
C SER A 246 7.32 -8.21 -2.67
N CYS A 247 7.03 -7.07 -2.04
CA CYS A 247 7.85 -6.45 -1.00
C CYS A 247 6.96 -5.91 0.12
N HIS A 248 7.31 -6.23 1.36
CA HIS A 248 6.49 -5.95 2.53
C HIS A 248 7.29 -5.10 3.53
N ALA A 249 6.80 -3.91 3.87
CA ALA A 249 7.51 -3.02 4.80
C ALA A 249 6.56 -2.26 5.73
N TYR A 250 6.69 -2.54 7.02
CA TYR A 250 5.97 -1.84 8.08
C TYR A 250 6.92 -1.06 8.96
N TYR A 251 6.55 0.17 9.29
CA TYR A 251 7.38 1.08 10.06
C TYR A 251 6.69 1.52 11.36
N GLN A 252 7.49 1.71 12.40
CA GLN A 252 7.08 2.29 13.68
C GLN A 252 8.31 2.85 14.40
N PRO A 253 8.15 3.81 15.32
CA PRO A 253 9.27 4.29 16.13
C PRO A 253 9.76 3.22 17.09
N PHE A 254 11.07 2.97 17.09
CA PHE A 254 11.70 2.05 18.03
C PHE A 254 11.74 2.64 19.44
N PHE A 255 11.67 1.79 20.45
CA PHE A 255 11.94 2.19 21.83
C PHE A 255 13.45 2.36 22.06
N LYS A 256 13.81 3.49 22.66
CA LYS A 256 15.14 3.76 23.20
C LYS A 256 15.30 3.10 24.57
N GLU A 257 16.54 3.00 25.05
CA GLU A 257 16.86 2.43 26.37
C GLU A 257 16.16 3.16 27.53
N ASP A 258 15.85 4.45 27.36
CA ASP A 258 15.16 5.29 28.33
C ASP A 258 13.63 5.16 28.29
N GLY A 259 13.09 4.29 27.41
CA GLY A 259 11.66 4.07 27.22
C GLY A 259 10.97 5.08 26.30
N THR A 260 11.68 6.07 25.76
CA THR A 260 11.13 7.01 24.77
C THR A 260 11.15 6.43 23.36
N ARG A 261 10.38 7.02 22.45
CA ARG A 261 10.29 6.61 21.04
C ARG A 261 11.32 7.36 20.19
N ASP A 262 11.99 6.65 19.28
CA ASP A 262 12.93 7.23 18.32
C ASP A 262 12.22 7.84 17.11
N MET A 263 11.66 9.03 17.32
CA MET A 263 10.91 9.75 16.29
C MET A 263 11.78 10.24 15.13
N ALA A 264 13.06 10.54 15.37
CA ALA A 264 13.97 11.01 14.31
C ALA A 264 14.22 9.91 13.26
N SER A 265 14.52 8.68 13.71
CA SER A 265 14.64 7.55 12.78
C SER A 265 13.30 7.21 12.14
N PHE A 266 12.18 7.30 12.88
CA PHE A 266 10.86 7.02 12.32
C PHE A 266 10.51 7.97 11.17
N LEU A 267 10.77 9.27 11.30
CA LEU A 267 10.63 10.27 10.24
C LEU A 267 11.52 10.00 9.02
N ALA A 268 12.57 9.20 9.17
CA ALA A 268 13.49 8.80 8.11
C ALA A 268 13.25 7.36 7.61
N SER A 269 12.10 6.74 7.91
CA SER A 269 11.77 5.37 7.47
C SER A 269 11.85 5.18 5.95
N GLY A 270 11.58 6.24 5.17
CA GLY A 270 11.74 6.21 3.71
C GLY A 270 13.17 5.91 3.23
N VAL A 271 14.20 6.10 4.07
CA VAL A 271 15.59 5.70 3.77
C VAL A 271 15.74 4.18 3.74
N ASP A 272 15.13 3.48 4.69
CA ASP A 272 15.11 2.02 4.69
C ASP A 272 14.29 1.48 3.51
N MET A 273 13.11 2.05 3.26
CA MET A 273 12.25 1.62 2.16
C MET A 273 12.94 1.75 0.80
N ASP A 274 13.65 2.86 0.58
CA ASP A 274 14.42 3.10 -0.65
C ASP A 274 15.58 2.10 -0.80
N GLY A 275 16.28 1.80 0.29
CA GLY A 275 17.32 0.76 0.33
C GLY A 275 16.75 -0.63 0.01
N PHE A 276 15.64 -1.00 0.63
CA PHE A 276 14.97 -2.28 0.42
C PHE A 276 14.54 -2.46 -1.06
N ILE A 277 13.91 -1.43 -1.66
CA ILE A 277 13.54 -1.45 -3.08
C ILE A 277 14.77 -1.69 -3.97
N LYS A 278 15.87 -0.96 -3.71
CA LYS A 278 17.10 -1.06 -4.49
C LYS A 278 17.76 -2.42 -4.37
N ASP A 279 17.77 -3.01 -3.18
CA ASP A 279 18.35 -4.33 -2.95
C ASP A 279 17.54 -5.42 -3.65
N VAL A 280 16.21 -5.37 -3.61
CA VAL A 280 15.35 -6.29 -4.37
C VAL A 280 15.52 -6.09 -5.88
N ALA A 281 15.56 -4.85 -6.36
CA ALA A 281 15.79 -4.55 -7.77
C ALA A 281 17.15 -5.10 -8.25
N ALA A 282 18.19 -5.02 -7.42
CA ALA A 282 19.49 -5.61 -7.73
C ALA A 282 19.42 -7.15 -7.84
N VAL A 283 18.64 -7.82 -6.99
CA VAL A 283 18.41 -9.28 -7.09
C VAL A 283 17.65 -9.65 -8.37
N ILE A 284 16.64 -8.86 -8.75
CA ILE A 284 15.91 -9.03 -10.01
C ILE A 284 16.89 -8.92 -11.19
N ASP A 285 17.69 -7.85 -11.24
CA ASP A 285 18.63 -7.59 -12.34
C ASP A 285 19.71 -8.69 -12.43
N ALA A 286 20.24 -9.13 -11.28
CA ALA A 286 21.21 -10.22 -11.23
C ALA A 286 20.62 -11.54 -11.73
N THR A 287 19.39 -11.86 -11.33
CA THR A 287 18.67 -13.06 -11.79
C THR A 287 18.39 -12.97 -13.29
N LYS A 288 17.92 -11.83 -13.79
CA LYS A 288 17.70 -11.57 -15.23
C LYS A 288 18.96 -11.85 -16.05
N ALA A 289 20.09 -11.28 -15.62
CA ALA A 289 21.38 -11.43 -16.28
C ALA A 289 21.89 -12.87 -16.23
N HIS A 290 21.73 -13.55 -15.09
CA HIS A 290 22.10 -14.95 -14.92
C HIS A 290 21.34 -15.88 -15.87
N LEU A 291 20.01 -15.69 -15.97
CA LEU A 291 19.13 -16.46 -16.85
C LEU A 291 19.21 -16.04 -18.32
N LYS A 292 19.81 -14.87 -18.61
CA LYS A 292 19.87 -14.24 -19.95
C LYS A 292 18.47 -13.99 -20.52
N SER A 293 17.53 -13.68 -19.63
CA SER A 293 16.14 -13.43 -20.01
C SER A 293 15.98 -12.04 -20.61
N THR A 294 15.06 -11.92 -21.56
CA THR A 294 14.58 -10.62 -22.07
C THR A 294 13.30 -10.18 -21.36
N HIS A 295 12.69 -11.03 -20.54
CA HIS A 295 11.51 -10.73 -19.74
C HIS A 295 11.86 -9.80 -18.58
N ASP A 296 10.91 -8.96 -18.18
CA ASP A 296 11.05 -8.02 -17.08
C ASP A 296 10.15 -8.43 -15.92
N VAL A 297 10.74 -8.49 -14.72
CA VAL A 297 10.03 -8.65 -13.45
C VAL A 297 10.13 -7.34 -12.69
N TYR A 298 9.00 -6.86 -12.17
CA TYR A 298 8.90 -5.62 -11.40
C TYR A 298 8.65 -5.90 -9.92
N ILE A 299 8.59 -4.86 -9.12
CA ILE A 299 8.23 -4.95 -7.70
C ILE A 299 6.75 -4.62 -7.53
N SER A 300 6.08 -5.46 -6.75
CA SER A 300 4.76 -5.20 -6.17
C SER A 300 4.96 -4.91 -4.68
N PHE A 301 4.89 -3.65 -4.27
CA PHE A 301 4.98 -3.26 -2.85
C PHE A 301 3.61 -3.44 -2.18
N ASP A 302 3.11 -4.67 -2.16
CA ASP A 302 1.72 -5.01 -1.87
C ASP A 302 1.37 -5.14 -0.38
N GLU A 303 2.32 -4.86 0.50
CA GLU A 303 2.07 -4.52 1.90
C GLU A 303 3.03 -3.43 2.38
N TRP A 304 2.51 -2.23 2.63
CA TRP A 304 3.27 -1.18 3.29
C TRP A 304 2.38 -0.27 4.13
N ASN A 305 2.87 0.10 5.31
CA ASN A 305 2.24 1.12 6.16
C ASN A 305 3.10 1.48 7.39
N VAL A 306 2.59 2.38 8.22
CA VAL A 306 2.91 2.44 9.64
C VAL A 306 2.08 1.37 10.38
N TRP A 307 2.73 0.55 11.20
CA TRP A 307 2.05 -0.45 12.03
C TRP A 307 2.78 -0.65 13.36
N TYR A 308 2.08 -0.37 14.47
CA TYR A 308 2.59 -0.49 15.83
C TYR A 308 2.57 -1.94 16.34
N GLN A 309 3.44 -2.77 15.75
CA GLN A 309 3.54 -4.19 16.05
C GLN A 309 3.86 -4.43 17.53
N GLY A 310 3.09 -5.31 18.16
CA GLY A 310 3.27 -5.71 19.57
C GLY A 310 2.55 -4.81 20.58
N GLU A 311 1.95 -3.71 20.15
CA GLU A 311 1.07 -2.91 21.00
C GLU A 311 -0.30 -3.56 21.17
N GLU A 312 -1.11 -3.04 22.11
CA GLU A 312 -2.39 -3.64 22.49
C GLU A 312 -3.34 -3.91 21.32
N PRO A 313 -3.54 -2.98 20.35
CA PRO A 313 -4.39 -3.25 19.19
C PRO A 313 -3.93 -4.45 18.34
N SER A 314 -2.65 -4.78 18.38
CA SER A 314 -2.06 -5.88 17.59
C SER A 314 -2.10 -7.23 18.30
N LYS A 315 -2.69 -7.33 19.49
CA LYS A 315 -2.76 -8.59 20.25
C LYS A 315 -3.93 -9.45 19.77
N THR A 316 -3.60 -10.58 19.16
CA THR A 316 -4.60 -11.57 18.72
C THR A 316 -5.30 -12.23 19.91
N PRO A 317 -6.58 -12.61 19.77
CA PRO A 317 -7.26 -13.44 20.77
C PRO A 317 -6.53 -14.77 20.98
N GLU A 318 -6.67 -15.36 22.17
CA GLU A 318 -6.07 -16.65 22.50
C GLU A 318 -7.08 -17.60 23.13
N GLY A 319 -6.80 -18.90 23.03
CA GLY A 319 -7.52 -19.97 23.73
C GLY A 319 -8.48 -20.76 22.84
N ILE A 320 -8.56 -22.07 23.06
CA ILE A 320 -9.31 -23.02 22.22
C ILE A 320 -10.81 -22.72 22.11
N GLY A 321 -11.41 -22.09 23.14
CA GLY A 321 -12.83 -21.74 23.19
C GLY A 321 -13.15 -20.29 22.82
N ASN A 322 -12.17 -19.51 22.36
CA ASN A 322 -12.29 -18.08 22.15
C ASN A 322 -11.89 -17.72 20.70
N TRP A 323 -12.87 -17.73 19.79
CA TRP A 323 -12.69 -17.41 18.37
C TRP A 323 -13.74 -16.37 17.97
N PRO A 324 -13.54 -15.09 18.33
CA PRO A 324 -14.52 -14.05 18.06
C PRO A 324 -14.76 -13.87 16.55
N VAL A 325 -15.94 -13.39 16.19
CA VAL A 325 -16.21 -12.88 14.84
C VAL A 325 -15.83 -11.41 14.83
N ALA A 326 -15.04 -11.00 13.85
CA ALA A 326 -14.65 -9.61 13.62
C ALA A 326 -14.19 -8.86 14.88
N PRO A 327 -13.20 -9.37 15.64
CA PRO A 327 -12.65 -8.64 16.78
C PRO A 327 -12.00 -7.33 16.32
N ARG A 328 -11.90 -6.35 17.22
CA ARG A 328 -11.05 -5.18 17.00
C ARG A 328 -9.60 -5.64 17.02
N LEU A 329 -8.95 -5.62 15.87
CA LEU A 329 -7.55 -6.01 15.69
C LEU A 329 -6.90 -5.02 14.75
N LEU A 330 -5.68 -4.64 15.08
CA LEU A 330 -4.82 -3.74 14.32
C LEU A 330 -5.47 -2.37 14.10
N GLU A 331 -6.32 -1.91 15.02
CA GLU A 331 -7.01 -0.61 14.92
C GLU A 331 -6.13 0.54 15.41
N ASP A 332 -4.99 0.71 14.76
CA ASP A 332 -4.02 1.77 15.07
C ASP A 332 -4.65 3.15 14.80
N ILE A 333 -4.46 4.08 15.75
CA ILE A 333 -4.88 5.48 15.61
C ILE A 333 -3.68 6.31 15.19
N TYR A 334 -3.69 6.80 13.94
CA TYR A 334 -2.55 7.48 13.35
C TYR A 334 -2.47 8.95 13.74
N THR A 335 -1.25 9.35 14.04
CA THR A 335 -0.85 10.69 14.47
C THR A 335 -0.42 11.57 13.30
N ALA A 336 -0.14 12.84 13.56
CA ALA A 336 0.46 13.77 12.59
C ALA A 336 1.83 13.25 12.13
N ALA A 337 2.67 12.74 13.04
CA ALA A 337 3.96 12.14 12.69
C ALA A 337 3.80 10.92 11.77
N ASP A 338 2.82 10.05 12.03
CA ASP A 338 2.56 8.88 11.18
C ASP A 338 2.16 9.30 9.75
N ALA A 339 1.34 10.35 9.60
CA ALA A 339 0.98 10.88 8.28
C ALA A 339 2.18 11.46 7.52
N VAL A 340 3.11 12.11 8.23
CA VAL A 340 4.35 12.65 7.63
C VAL A 340 5.26 11.51 7.15
N VAL A 341 5.43 10.46 7.96
CA VAL A 341 6.14 9.24 7.56
C VAL A 341 5.45 8.59 6.36
N PHE A 342 4.14 8.41 6.41
CA PHE A 342 3.36 7.83 5.32
C PHE A 342 3.55 8.61 4.00
N GLY A 343 3.55 9.94 4.07
CA GLY A 343 3.85 10.82 2.95
C GLY A 343 5.27 10.64 2.40
N ASP A 344 6.27 10.42 3.27
CA ASP A 344 7.65 10.11 2.88
C ASP A 344 7.76 8.76 2.16
N LEU A 345 7.05 7.74 2.64
CA LEU A 345 6.98 6.42 1.99
C LEU A 345 6.36 6.53 0.59
N MET A 346 5.28 7.31 0.44
CA MET A 346 4.68 7.60 -0.87
C MET A 346 5.66 8.29 -1.84
N ILE A 347 6.44 9.25 -1.32
CA ILE A 347 7.51 9.90 -2.10
C ILE A 347 8.54 8.85 -2.54
N THR A 348 8.95 7.95 -1.65
CA THR A 348 9.90 6.89 -1.97
C THR A 348 9.37 5.91 -3.03
N LEU A 349 8.10 5.52 -2.96
CA LEU A 349 7.45 4.69 -3.98
C LEU A 349 7.47 5.39 -5.35
N LEU A 350 7.11 6.67 -5.42
CA LEU A 350 7.14 7.44 -6.65
C LEU A 350 8.56 7.55 -7.22
N LYS A 351 9.57 7.82 -6.38
CA LYS A 351 10.98 7.92 -6.81
C LYS A 351 11.51 6.63 -7.44
N ASN A 352 10.88 5.49 -7.13
CA ASN A 352 11.24 4.17 -7.64
C ASN A 352 10.19 3.61 -8.62
N ALA A 353 9.37 4.46 -9.25
CA ALA A 353 8.27 4.03 -10.15
C ALA A 353 8.74 3.29 -11.43
N ASP A 354 10.04 3.31 -11.74
CA ASP A 354 10.63 2.50 -12.80
C ASP A 354 10.69 1.01 -12.41
N ARG A 355 10.88 0.72 -11.12
CA ARG A 355 10.98 -0.63 -10.54
C ARG A 355 9.71 -1.09 -9.84
N VAL A 356 9.09 -0.22 -9.06
CA VAL A 356 7.85 -0.48 -8.34
C VAL A 356 6.68 -0.11 -9.26
N ARG A 357 5.94 -1.13 -9.70
CA ARG A 357 4.86 -0.96 -10.68
C ARG A 357 3.47 -1.24 -10.09
N ALA A 358 3.42 -1.72 -8.85
CA ALA A 358 2.22 -1.83 -8.04
C ALA A 358 2.58 -1.62 -6.57
N ALA A 359 1.67 -1.07 -5.78
CA ALA A 359 1.81 -0.95 -4.34
C ALA A 359 0.44 -0.96 -3.67
N SER A 360 0.32 -1.61 -2.52
CA SER A 360 -0.93 -1.73 -1.78
C SER A 360 -0.74 -1.30 -0.35
N LEU A 361 -1.32 -0.15 0.01
CA LEU A 361 -1.34 0.28 1.41
C LEU A 361 -2.10 -0.76 2.23
N ALA A 362 -1.49 -1.25 3.31
CA ALA A 362 -2.06 -2.28 4.17
C ALA A 362 -2.59 -1.62 5.46
N GLN A 363 -3.90 -1.50 5.71
CA GLN A 363 -5.03 -1.93 4.88
C GLN A 363 -6.03 -0.78 4.67
N LEU A 364 -7.13 -1.05 3.97
CA LEU A 364 -8.03 -0.01 3.48
C LEU A 364 -8.96 0.58 4.56
N VAL A 365 -9.51 -0.27 5.42
CA VAL A 365 -10.54 0.10 6.41
C VAL A 365 -10.28 -0.58 7.75
N ASN A 366 -10.37 0.16 8.86
CA ASN A 366 -10.18 -0.21 10.28
C ASN A 366 -8.80 -0.79 10.67
N VAL A 367 -8.32 -1.77 9.93
CA VAL A 367 -7.10 -2.52 10.16
C VAL A 367 -5.94 -1.71 9.58
N ILE A 368 -5.12 -1.11 10.43
CA ILE A 368 -3.98 -0.25 10.07
C ILE A 368 -4.34 0.63 8.86
N ALA A 369 -5.43 1.40 8.99
CA ALA A 369 -6.14 1.93 7.84
C ALA A 369 -6.23 3.46 7.79
N PRO A 370 -6.28 4.07 6.59
CA PRO A 370 -6.60 5.49 6.44
C PRO A 370 -8.09 5.79 6.67
N ILE A 371 -8.96 4.79 6.61
CA ILE A 371 -10.41 4.92 6.83
C ILE A 371 -10.78 4.11 8.06
N MET A 372 -11.50 4.74 8.99
CA MET A 372 -11.99 4.08 10.21
C MET A 372 -13.51 4.13 10.23
N THR A 373 -14.11 3.15 10.89
CA THR A 373 -15.56 3.05 11.07
C THR A 373 -15.91 2.63 12.50
N GLU A 374 -17.04 3.13 12.99
CA GLU A 374 -17.69 2.60 14.17
C GLU A 374 -18.94 1.78 13.77
N PRO A 375 -19.20 0.59 14.37
CA PRO A 375 -20.38 -0.21 14.09
C PRO A 375 -21.65 0.56 14.42
N GLY A 376 -22.58 0.61 13.48
CA GLY A 376 -23.77 1.46 13.55
C GLY A 376 -23.48 2.97 13.63
N GLY A 377 -22.22 3.39 13.43
CA GLY A 377 -21.73 4.74 13.64
C GLY A 377 -21.02 5.32 12.41
N PRO A 378 -20.34 6.48 12.54
CA PRO A 378 -19.74 7.16 11.39
C PRO A 378 -18.52 6.41 10.83
N ALA A 379 -18.19 6.72 9.58
CA ALA A 379 -16.87 6.50 9.00
C ALA A 379 -16.08 7.83 8.99
N TRP A 380 -14.77 7.79 9.22
CA TRP A 380 -13.91 8.98 9.22
C TRP A 380 -12.51 8.72 8.64
N ARG A 381 -11.81 9.81 8.35
CA ARG A 381 -10.46 9.83 7.78
C ARG A 381 -9.42 9.86 8.91
N GLN A 382 -8.46 8.94 8.89
CA GLN A 382 -7.24 9.08 9.69
C GLN A 382 -6.30 10.11 9.06
N THR A 383 -5.26 10.50 9.79
CA THR A 383 -4.26 11.45 9.31
C THR A 383 -3.55 10.97 8.04
N THR A 384 -3.30 9.66 7.92
CA THR A 384 -2.66 9.01 6.75
C THR A 384 -3.54 9.01 5.49
N PHE A 385 -4.85 9.26 5.60
CA PHE A 385 -5.76 9.41 4.46
C PHE A 385 -5.31 10.54 3.54
N HIS A 386 -4.87 11.66 4.12
CA HIS A 386 -4.67 12.89 3.37
C HIS A 386 -3.45 12.86 2.44
N PRO A 387 -2.24 12.43 2.90
CA PRO A 387 -1.11 12.27 1.99
C PRO A 387 -1.40 11.28 0.86
N PHE A 388 -2.11 10.17 1.13
CA PHE A 388 -2.49 9.22 0.08
C PHE A 388 -3.43 9.87 -0.94
N SER A 389 -4.58 10.40 -0.50
CA SER A 389 -5.62 10.96 -1.38
C SER A 389 -5.10 12.09 -2.26
N VAL A 390 -4.35 13.02 -1.67
CA VAL A 390 -3.79 14.16 -2.42
C VAL A 390 -2.74 13.70 -3.42
N THR A 391 -1.85 12.77 -3.03
CA THR A 391 -0.83 12.23 -3.94
C THR A 391 -1.48 11.47 -5.09
N ALA A 392 -2.44 10.58 -4.81
CA ALA A 392 -3.19 9.85 -5.82
C ALA A 392 -3.90 10.78 -6.80
N ARG A 393 -4.55 11.84 -6.31
CA ARG A 393 -5.26 12.81 -7.15
C ARG A 393 -4.34 13.54 -8.12
N LEU A 394 -3.15 13.93 -7.67
CA LEU A 394 -2.22 14.75 -8.47
C LEU A 394 -1.30 13.92 -9.36
N ALA A 395 -0.87 12.73 -8.92
CA ALA A 395 0.17 11.96 -9.60
C ALA A 395 -0.37 10.87 -10.55
N LYS A 396 -1.61 10.39 -10.39
CA LYS A 396 -2.19 9.37 -11.29
C LYS A 396 -2.18 9.81 -12.75
N GLY A 397 -1.76 8.90 -13.64
CA GLY A 397 -1.58 9.18 -15.06
C GLY A 397 -0.45 10.15 -15.42
N GLY A 398 0.31 10.63 -14.42
CA GLY A 398 1.47 11.50 -14.61
C GLY A 398 2.75 10.74 -14.93
N THR A 399 3.87 11.48 -14.96
CA THR A 399 5.23 10.96 -15.15
C THR A 399 6.13 11.47 -14.05
N VAL A 400 6.83 10.56 -13.37
CA VAL A 400 7.82 10.92 -12.35
C VAL A 400 9.04 11.50 -13.02
N LEU A 401 9.49 12.66 -12.56
CA LEU A 401 10.70 13.32 -13.02
C LEU A 401 11.87 12.98 -12.09
N GLU A 402 13.08 12.96 -12.63
CA GLU A 402 14.28 12.62 -11.87
C GLU A 402 14.55 13.69 -10.80
N PRO A 403 14.48 13.36 -9.49
CA PRO A 403 14.64 14.35 -8.45
C PRO A 403 16.12 14.72 -8.29
N LYS A 404 16.51 15.92 -8.74
CA LYS A 404 17.82 16.50 -8.42
C LYS A 404 17.70 17.32 -7.13
N LEU A 405 17.59 16.61 -6.01
CA LEU A 405 17.44 17.19 -4.67
C LEU A 405 18.80 17.39 -4.01
N SER A 406 18.99 18.56 -3.41
CA SER A 406 20.05 18.85 -2.44
C SER A 406 19.41 19.40 -1.18
N ALA A 407 19.66 18.78 -0.04
CA ALA A 407 19.11 19.19 1.24
C ALA A 407 20.21 19.24 2.31
N GLY A 408 20.02 20.08 3.33
CA GLY A 408 20.75 19.92 4.58
C GLY A 408 20.39 18.59 5.25
N THR A 409 21.27 18.11 6.12
CA THR A 409 21.10 16.82 6.80
C THR A 409 20.47 16.97 8.18
N VAL A 410 19.88 15.88 8.66
CA VAL A 410 19.47 15.67 10.05
C VAL A 410 20.07 14.36 10.54
N ASP A 411 20.43 14.30 11.82
CA ASP A 411 20.96 13.09 12.45
C ASP A 411 19.83 12.17 12.91
N THR A 412 19.98 10.88 12.64
CA THR A 412 19.08 9.83 13.14
C THR A 412 19.87 8.74 13.85
N PRO A 413 19.38 8.20 14.99
CA PRO A 413 20.07 7.10 15.67
C PRO A 413 20.24 5.84 14.83
N ARG A 414 19.29 5.52 13.93
CA ARG A 414 19.30 4.27 13.15
C ARG A 414 20.00 4.39 11.79
N TYR A 415 19.84 5.53 11.10
CA TYR A 415 20.29 5.70 9.72
C TYR A 415 21.48 6.66 9.59
N GLY A 416 21.93 7.28 10.69
CA GLY A 416 22.97 8.30 10.68
C GLY A 416 22.48 9.62 10.10
N GLU A 417 23.37 10.37 9.45
CA GLU A 417 23.03 11.59 8.74
C GLU A 417 22.21 11.27 7.48
N VAL A 418 21.02 11.84 7.40
CA VAL A 418 20.11 11.69 6.24
C VAL A 418 19.64 13.06 5.77
N ASP A 419 19.18 13.17 4.53
CA ASP A 419 18.55 14.40 4.04
C ASP A 419 17.36 14.77 4.92
N GLY A 420 17.35 16.00 5.43
CA GLY A 420 16.28 16.53 6.28
C GLY A 420 15.01 16.88 5.49
N VAL A 421 15.12 17.03 4.17
CA VAL A 421 13.97 17.10 3.26
C VAL A 421 14.06 15.98 2.24
N ASN A 422 12.97 15.23 2.04
CA ASN A 422 12.81 14.34 0.89
C ASN A 422 11.70 14.89 -0.02
N ALA A 423 11.88 14.76 -1.33
CA ALA A 423 10.92 15.29 -2.29
C ALA A 423 10.92 14.50 -3.62
N VAL A 424 9.79 14.56 -4.33
CA VAL A 424 9.64 14.05 -5.69
C VAL A 424 8.76 14.99 -6.51
N ALA A 425 9.08 15.09 -7.81
CA ALA A 425 8.32 15.86 -8.78
C ALA A 425 7.60 14.91 -9.75
N VAL A 426 6.33 15.22 -10.03
CA VAL A 426 5.51 14.49 -11.01
C VAL A 426 4.92 15.50 -11.98
N ARG A 427 5.20 15.31 -13.26
CA ARG A 427 4.44 15.98 -14.31
C ARG A 427 3.07 15.32 -14.41
N CYS A 428 2.03 16.07 -14.06
CA CYS A 428 0.65 15.61 -14.01
C CYS A 428 0.12 15.30 -15.42
N ALA A 429 -0.97 14.54 -15.49
CA ALA A 429 -1.58 14.16 -16.76
C ALA A 429 -2.06 15.36 -17.61
N ASP A 430 -2.36 16.50 -16.96
CA ASP A 430 -2.76 17.75 -17.62
C ASP A 430 -1.58 18.67 -18.01
N GLY A 431 -0.34 18.22 -17.76
CA GLY A 431 0.88 18.98 -18.02
C GLY A 431 1.33 19.91 -16.90
N SER A 432 0.55 20.06 -15.83
CA SER A 432 0.97 20.79 -14.62
C SER A 432 2.03 20.00 -13.83
N LEU A 433 2.68 20.64 -12.88
CA LEU A 433 3.71 20.03 -12.04
C LEU A 433 3.20 19.86 -10.60
N ALA A 434 3.27 18.64 -10.07
CA ALA A 434 3.08 18.36 -8.65
C ALA A 434 4.43 18.09 -7.99
N VAL A 435 4.68 18.70 -6.83
CA VAL A 435 5.86 18.40 -6.00
C VAL A 435 5.40 18.01 -4.61
N PHE A 436 5.79 16.82 -4.17
CA PHE A 436 5.54 16.35 -2.81
C PHE A 436 6.85 16.44 -2.04
N ALA A 437 6.81 17.02 -0.84
CA ALA A 437 7.96 17.20 0.01
C ALA A 437 7.64 16.92 1.48
N VAL A 438 8.61 16.37 2.20
CA VAL A 438 8.55 16.10 3.63
C VAL A 438 9.69 16.79 4.32
N ASN A 439 9.43 17.45 5.46
CA ASN A 439 10.46 17.89 6.38
C ASN A 439 10.58 16.88 7.53
N ARG A 440 11.71 16.19 7.60
CA ARG A 440 12.04 15.17 8.61
C ARG A 440 12.62 15.75 9.90
N SER A 441 12.93 17.05 9.93
CA SER A 441 13.43 17.70 11.15
C SER A 441 12.34 17.76 12.21
N LEU A 442 12.72 17.45 13.45
CA LEU A 442 11.86 17.60 14.64
C LEU A 442 11.76 19.04 15.12
N GLU A 443 12.70 19.91 14.72
CA GLU A 443 12.87 21.24 15.33
C GLU A 443 12.92 22.38 14.31
N SER A 444 13.55 22.14 13.15
CA SER A 444 13.86 23.19 12.19
C SER A 444 12.83 23.27 11.08
N THR A 445 12.35 24.48 10.83
CA THR A 445 11.63 24.78 9.57
C THR A 445 12.61 24.72 8.41
N ALA A 446 12.19 24.09 7.31
CA ALA A 446 12.99 24.00 6.08
C ALA A 446 12.53 25.03 5.04
N GLU A 447 13.46 25.83 4.54
CA GLU A 447 13.23 26.67 3.37
C GLU A 447 13.49 25.85 2.11
N PHE A 448 12.42 25.53 1.38
CA PHE A 448 12.45 24.64 0.23
C PHE A 448 12.27 25.41 -1.08
N GLU A 449 13.20 25.22 -2.01
CA GLU A 449 13.21 25.83 -3.33
C GLU A 449 12.99 24.78 -4.42
N VAL A 450 12.00 24.98 -5.28
CA VAL A 450 11.79 24.21 -6.51
C VAL A 450 12.22 25.06 -7.70
N LYS A 451 13.38 24.76 -8.27
CA LYS A 451 13.86 25.40 -9.50
C LYS A 451 13.16 24.75 -10.69
N LEU A 452 12.32 25.54 -11.37
CA LEU A 452 11.61 25.10 -12.56
C LEU A 452 12.53 25.14 -13.79
N GLN A 453 12.11 24.43 -14.84
CA GLN A 453 12.77 24.47 -16.15
C GLN A 453 12.87 25.91 -16.67
N ASP A 454 13.95 26.22 -17.37
CA ASP A 454 14.17 27.57 -17.87
C ASP A 454 13.06 28.01 -18.84
N GLY A 455 12.51 29.21 -18.60
CA GLY A 455 11.38 29.73 -19.36
C GLY A 455 9.99 29.34 -18.82
N ALA A 456 9.91 28.47 -17.81
CA ALA A 456 8.66 28.16 -17.13
C ALA A 456 8.11 29.41 -16.41
N ALA A 457 6.84 29.71 -16.64
CA ALA A 457 6.11 30.81 -16.04
C ALA A 457 4.73 30.30 -15.57
N PRO A 458 4.64 29.78 -14.33
CA PRO A 458 3.41 29.17 -13.84
C PRO A 458 2.28 30.21 -13.72
N ALA A 459 1.08 29.83 -14.12
CA ALA A 459 -0.14 30.61 -13.94
C ALA A 459 -0.57 30.66 -12.47
N SER A 460 -0.28 29.61 -11.70
CA SER A 460 -0.55 29.55 -10.27
C SER A 460 0.40 28.59 -9.56
N VAL A 461 0.71 28.90 -8.30
CA VAL A 461 1.35 28.01 -7.34
C VAL A 461 0.40 27.84 -6.17
N GLU A 462 -0.10 26.62 -5.98
CA GLU A 462 -0.93 26.24 -4.86
C GLU A 462 -0.12 25.28 -3.97
N ALA A 463 -0.21 25.43 -2.65
CA ALA A 463 0.44 24.54 -1.71
C ALA A 463 -0.52 24.18 -0.57
N GLN A 464 -0.49 22.91 -0.16
CA GLN A 464 -1.15 22.45 1.05
C GLN A 464 -0.17 21.69 1.92
N THR A 465 -0.22 21.92 3.23
CA THR A 465 0.67 21.31 4.21
C THR A 465 -0.15 20.61 5.30
N LEU A 466 0.24 19.39 5.63
CA LEU A 466 -0.19 18.67 6.82
C LEU A 466 0.92 18.79 7.87
N HIS A 467 0.58 19.40 8.99
CA HIS A 467 1.44 19.66 10.14
C HIS A 467 0.57 19.95 11.37
N ASP A 468 1.03 19.55 12.55
CA ASP A 468 0.47 19.92 13.86
C ASP A 468 1.64 20.14 14.83
N ASP A 469 1.51 21.12 15.74
CA ASP A 469 2.52 21.39 16.78
C ASP A 469 2.67 20.19 17.74
N ASP A 470 1.59 19.43 17.93
CA ASP A 470 1.60 18.15 18.64
C ASP A 470 1.79 17.00 17.64
N LEU A 471 3.00 16.45 17.58
CA LEU A 471 3.33 15.34 16.69
C LEU A 471 2.47 14.08 16.91
N PHE A 472 1.84 13.97 18.09
CA PHE A 472 0.95 12.87 18.45
C PHE A 472 -0.54 13.21 18.27
N ALA A 473 -0.87 14.39 17.71
CA ALA A 473 -2.23 14.76 17.35
C ALA A 473 -2.81 13.75 16.35
N ALA A 474 -4.05 13.31 16.56
CA ALA A 474 -4.69 12.29 15.74
C ALA A 474 -6.17 12.62 15.47
N ASN A 475 -6.71 12.06 14.39
CA ASN A 475 -8.13 12.08 14.11
C ASN A 475 -8.81 10.88 14.78
N THR A 476 -9.80 11.13 15.63
CA THR A 476 -10.48 10.12 16.44
C THR A 476 -11.97 10.10 16.16
N LEU A 477 -12.70 9.15 16.73
CA LEU A 477 -14.17 9.10 16.63
C LEU A 477 -14.82 10.41 17.10
N ASP A 478 -14.30 11.02 18.17
CA ASP A 478 -14.84 12.24 18.79
C ASP A 478 -14.35 13.54 18.13
N ASP A 479 -13.16 13.51 17.51
CA ASP A 479 -12.57 14.65 16.79
C ASP A 479 -11.94 14.18 15.48
N GLN A 480 -12.77 14.11 14.44
CA GLN A 480 -12.45 13.47 13.16
C GLN A 480 -11.60 14.33 12.22
N ASN A 481 -11.39 15.61 12.54
CA ASN A 481 -10.73 16.57 11.64
C ASN A 481 -9.68 17.44 12.36
N ARG A 482 -9.09 16.94 13.45
CA ARG A 482 -8.03 17.65 14.19
C ARG A 482 -6.82 17.93 13.31
N VAL A 483 -6.36 16.92 12.58
CA VAL A 483 -5.20 16.99 11.70
C VAL A 483 -5.66 16.81 10.27
N THR A 484 -5.65 17.91 9.51
CA THR A 484 -5.99 17.96 8.08
C THR A 484 -5.03 18.90 7.35
N PRO A 485 -4.81 18.71 6.03
CA PRO A 485 -4.01 19.65 5.26
C PRO A 485 -4.65 21.04 5.22
N HIS A 486 -3.84 22.08 5.40
CA HIS A 486 -4.24 23.48 5.26
C HIS A 486 -3.46 24.16 4.13
N ALA A 487 -4.00 25.26 3.60
CA ALA A 487 -3.29 26.04 2.58
C ALA A 487 -1.97 26.59 3.14
N ASN A 488 -0.87 26.41 2.42
CA ASN A 488 0.43 26.96 2.77
C ASN A 488 0.70 28.24 1.97
N GLU A 489 0.38 29.38 2.58
CA GLU A 489 0.49 30.71 1.96
C GLU A 489 1.94 31.20 1.79
N SER A 490 2.95 30.46 2.29
CA SER A 490 4.35 30.80 2.06
C SER A 490 4.83 30.46 0.65
N ALA A 491 4.06 29.67 -0.11
CA ALA A 491 4.41 29.27 -1.47
C ALA A 491 4.37 30.47 -2.42
N ALA A 492 5.50 30.80 -3.04
CA ALA A 492 5.62 31.93 -3.95
C ALA A 492 6.57 31.63 -5.12
N TYR A 493 6.19 32.07 -6.32
CA TYR A 493 7.05 32.03 -7.50
C TYR A 493 7.86 33.32 -7.65
N ASP A 494 9.17 33.18 -7.80
CA ASP A 494 10.11 34.23 -8.12
C ASP A 494 10.50 34.14 -9.60
N ALA A 495 10.02 35.11 -10.39
CA ALA A 495 10.25 35.17 -11.83
C ALA A 495 11.70 35.54 -12.21
N GLU A 496 12.46 36.20 -11.33
CA GLU A 496 13.86 36.56 -11.64
C GLU A 496 14.76 35.34 -11.58
N THR A 497 14.49 34.44 -10.63
CA THR A 497 15.25 33.21 -10.43
C THR A 497 14.61 31.99 -11.09
N GLY A 498 13.34 32.07 -11.49
CA GLY A 498 12.55 30.96 -12.02
C GLY A 498 12.30 29.86 -10.97
N THR A 499 12.10 30.25 -9.72
CA THR A 499 12.06 29.34 -8.57
C THR A 499 10.76 29.50 -7.79
N VAL A 500 10.15 28.40 -7.39
CA VAL A 500 9.09 28.39 -6.38
C VAL A 500 9.72 28.18 -5.01
N ARG A 501 9.41 29.06 -4.06
CA ARG A 501 9.84 28.93 -2.65
C ARG A 501 8.66 28.55 -1.80
N VAL A 502 8.87 27.69 -0.80
CA VAL A 502 7.88 27.35 0.22
C VAL A 502 8.59 27.02 1.53
N SER A 503 7.99 27.41 2.65
CA SER A 503 8.46 27.05 3.98
C SER A 503 7.77 25.77 4.45
N LEU A 504 8.56 24.80 4.92
CA LEU A 504 8.09 23.51 5.42
C LEU A 504 8.30 23.46 6.94
N PRO A 505 7.24 23.53 7.76
CA PRO A 505 7.37 23.40 9.22
C PRO A 505 8.07 22.10 9.63
N PRO A 506 8.63 22.00 10.86
CA PRO A 506 9.14 20.74 11.38
C PRO A 506 8.05 19.67 11.33
N VAL A 507 8.42 18.41 11.04
CA VAL A 507 7.47 17.29 10.95
C VAL A 507 6.26 17.67 10.09
N SER A 508 6.50 17.85 8.79
CA SER A 508 5.44 18.26 7.87
C SER A 508 5.52 17.53 6.54
N TRP A 509 4.36 17.34 5.94
CA TRP A 509 4.21 16.88 4.56
C TRP A 509 3.51 17.97 3.75
N THR A 510 4.03 18.29 2.56
CA THR A 510 3.52 19.36 1.71
C THR A 510 3.36 18.89 0.27
N ALA A 511 2.23 19.22 -0.35
CA ALA A 511 2.00 19.06 -1.78
C ALA A 511 1.86 20.43 -2.45
N LEU A 512 2.73 20.70 -3.43
CA LEU A 512 2.67 21.84 -4.34
C LEU A 512 1.99 21.42 -5.64
N HIS A 513 1.10 22.25 -6.17
CA HIS A 513 0.53 22.14 -7.51
C HIS A 513 0.83 23.42 -8.27
N ILE A 514 1.65 23.30 -9.32
CA ILE A 514 2.20 24.39 -10.12
C ILE A 514 1.62 24.24 -11.53
N LYS A 515 0.75 25.17 -11.94
CA LYS A 515 -0.01 25.11 -13.21
C LYS A 515 0.54 26.03 -14.26
#